data_AF-A0A1L7UBH8-F1
#
_entry.id   AF-A0A1L7UBH8-F1
#
_cell.length_a   1.000
_cell.length_b   1.000
_cell.length_c   1.000
_cell.angle_alpha   90.00
_cell.angle_beta   90.00
_cell.angle_gamma   90.00
#
_symmetry.space_group_name_H-M   'P 1'
#
loop_
_entity.id
_entity.type
_entity.pdbx_description
1 polymer ?
#
loop_
_entity_poly.entity_id
_entity_poly.type
_entity_poly.pdbx_seq_one_letter_code
_entity_poly.pdbx_strand_id
1 'polypeptide(L)'
;MPSKAVLKAELERLRATMERLQINYDTARWEIQDLMEKRREAQRIMNGGASEAEKESATREHDRLCATITRLCDKQQERAWQLQEYRDKERELLRDLRIALW
;
A
#
# COMPACT_ATOMS: atom_id res chain seq x y z
N MET A 1 -9.36 -14.40 30.84
CA MET A 1 -8.98 -13.10 30.25
C MET A 1 -7.46 -12.98 30.28
N PRO A 2 -6.81 -12.45 29.24
CA PRO A 2 -5.38 -12.14 29.26
C PRO A 2 -5.07 -11.12 30.35
N SER A 3 -3.86 -11.17 30.90
CA SER A 3 -3.45 -10.22 31.94
C SER A 3 -3.19 -8.83 31.36
N LYS A 4 -3.26 -7.80 32.19
CA LYS A 4 -2.91 -6.42 31.83
C LYS A 4 -1.54 -6.29 31.16
N ALA A 5 -0.55 -7.06 31.64
CA ALA A 5 0.79 -7.05 31.07
C ALA A 5 0.82 -7.65 29.65
N VAL A 6 0.07 -8.74 29.44
CA VAL A 6 -0.06 -9.38 28.12
C VAL A 6 -0.73 -8.43 27.12
N LEU A 7 -1.84 -7.80 27.51
CA LEU A 7 -2.57 -6.86 26.65
C LEU A 7 -1.72 -5.65 26.25
N LYS A 8 -0.91 -5.10 27.17
CA LYS A 8 0.03 -4.01 26.85
C LYS A 8 1.12 -4.44 25.86
N ALA A 9 1.72 -5.62 26.08
CA ALA A 9 2.75 -6.13 25.18
C ALA A 9 2.19 -6.42 23.77
N GLU A 10 0.96 -6.93 23.68
CA GLU A 10 0.27 -7.11 22.39
C GLU A 10 0.00 -5.79 21.68
N LEU A 11 -0.47 -4.76 22.40
CA LEU A 11 -0.68 -3.42 21.85
C LEU A 11 0.62 -2.81 21.31
N GLU A 12 1.72 -2.91 22.05
CA GLU A 12 3.02 -2.40 21.61
C GLU A 12 3.50 -3.09 20.33
N ARG A 13 3.39 -4.43 20.26
CA ARG A 13 3.74 -5.21 19.06
C ARG A 13 2.85 -4.86 17.86
N LEU A 14 1.55 -4.72 18.10
CA LEU A 14 0.59 -4.38 17.05
C LEU A 14 0.88 -2.99 16.48
N ARG A 15 1.12 -1.99 17.34
CA ARG A 15 1.48 -0.62 16.93
C ARG A 15 2.75 -0.57 16.10
N ALA A 16 3.80 -1.28 16.53
CA ALA A 16 5.05 -1.35 15.76
C ALA A 16 4.84 -2.02 14.39
N THR A 17 3.96 -3.01 14.31
CA THR A 17 3.60 -3.66 13.04
C THR A 17 2.81 -2.73 12.13
N MET A 18 1.84 -1.99 12.69
CA MET A 18 1.06 -0.97 11.98
C MET A 18 1.94 0.15 11.43
N GLU A 19 2.89 0.64 12.22
CA GLU A 19 3.81 1.70 11.80
C GLU A 19 4.65 1.26 10.59
N ARG A 20 5.21 0.04 10.63
CA ARG A 20 5.96 -0.52 9.50
C ARG A 20 5.08 -0.70 8.27
N LEU A 21 3.86 -1.20 8.44
CA LEU A 21 2.92 -1.37 7.34
C LEU A 21 2.47 -0.02 6.75
N GLN A 22 2.30 1.01 7.58
CA GLN A 22 1.97 2.37 7.15
C GLN A 22 3.11 2.97 6.33
N ILE A 23 4.37 2.84 6.77
CA ILE A 23 5.55 3.28 5.99
C ILE A 23 5.60 2.57 4.63
N ASN A 24 5.39 1.25 4.61
CA ASN A 24 5.36 0.48 3.37
C ASN A 24 4.22 0.91 2.45
N TYR A 25 3.04 1.20 3.02
CA TYR A 25 1.90 1.72 2.29
C TYR A 25 2.24 3.08 1.66
N ASP A 26 2.77 4.02 2.42
CA ASP A 26 3.09 5.36 1.92
C ASP A 26 4.19 5.32 0.85
N THR A 27 5.20 4.46 1.03
CA THR A 27 6.27 4.25 0.03
C THR A 27 5.71 3.70 -1.28
N ALA A 28 4.90 2.63 -1.21
CA ALA A 28 4.32 2.03 -2.40
C ALA A 28 3.35 2.98 -3.13
N ARG A 29 2.68 3.87 -2.40
CA ARG A 29 1.85 4.92 -3.00
C ARG A 29 2.68 5.84 -3.89
N TRP A 30 3.87 6.26 -3.43
CA TRP A 30 4.80 7.07 -4.22
C TRP A 30 5.30 6.33 -5.47
N GLU A 31 5.68 5.06 -5.32
CA GLU A 31 6.11 4.23 -6.45
C GLU A 31 5.03 4.09 -7.52
N ILE A 32 3.76 3.87 -7.11
CA ILE A 32 2.63 3.80 -8.04
C ILE A 32 2.47 5.13 -8.78
N GLN A 33 2.58 6.27 -8.09
CA GLN A 33 2.47 7.59 -8.71
C GLN A 33 3.58 7.85 -9.74
N ASP A 34 4.82 7.50 -9.43
CA ASP A 34 5.95 7.60 -10.36
C ASP A 34 5.73 6.76 -11.63
N LEU A 35 5.28 5.50 -11.46
CA LEU A 35 4.95 4.62 -12.58
C LEU A 35 3.78 5.15 -13.41
N MET A 36 2.77 5.77 -12.78
CA MET A 36 1.66 6.39 -13.49
C MET A 36 2.12 7.58 -14.35
N GLU A 37 3.11 8.35 -13.90
CA GLU A 37 3.66 9.44 -14.72
C GLU A 37 4.48 8.89 -15.89
N LYS A 38 5.32 7.87 -15.67
CA LYS A 38 6.03 7.17 -16.76
C LYS A 38 5.06 6.60 -17.79
N ARG A 39 3.93 6.03 -17.34
CA ARG A 39 2.89 5.51 -18.22
C ARG A 39 2.28 6.63 -19.07
N ARG A 40 2.03 7.80 -18.49
CA ARG A 40 1.53 8.96 -19.23
C ARG A 40 2.55 9.45 -20.26
N GLU A 41 3.83 9.43 -19.94
CA GLU A 41 4.87 9.80 -20.90
C GLU A 41 4.93 8.83 -22.09
N ALA A 42 4.92 7.52 -21.84
CA ALA A 42 4.81 6.52 -22.91
C ALA A 42 3.55 6.77 -23.77
N GLN A 43 2.42 7.08 -23.13
CA GLN A 43 1.19 7.42 -23.84
C GLN A 43 1.30 8.71 -24.69
N ARG A 44 2.06 9.72 -24.25
CA ARG A 44 2.33 10.93 -25.04
C ARG A 44 3.14 10.60 -26.29
N ILE A 45 4.17 9.76 -26.16
CA ILE A 45 5.00 9.32 -27.30
C ILE A 45 4.17 8.54 -28.32
N MET A 46 3.35 7.58 -27.86
CA MET A 46 2.46 6.77 -28.71
C MET A 46 1.53 7.65 -29.58
N ASN A 47 0.98 8.71 -28.99
CA ASN A 47 0.00 9.58 -29.64
C ASN A 47 0.62 10.81 -30.33
N GLY A 48 1.95 11.00 -30.21
CA GLY A 48 2.67 12.15 -30.72
C GLY A 48 3.17 12.00 -32.16
N GLY A 49 4.02 12.95 -32.57
CA GLY A 49 4.70 12.96 -33.86
C GLY A 49 5.99 12.13 -33.91
N ALA A 50 6.12 11.12 -33.03
CA ALA A 50 7.28 10.23 -33.00
C ALA A 50 7.29 9.26 -34.20
N SER A 51 8.47 8.69 -34.50
CA SER A 51 8.61 7.66 -35.52
C SER A 51 7.84 6.38 -35.15
N GLU A 52 7.55 5.55 -36.15
CA GLU A 52 6.82 4.29 -35.93
C GLU A 52 7.55 3.36 -34.93
N ALA A 53 8.87 3.31 -35.01
CA ALA A 53 9.69 2.50 -34.09
C ALA A 53 9.61 3.00 -32.64
N GLU A 54 9.63 4.33 -32.44
CA GLU A 54 9.48 4.94 -31.12
C GLU A 54 8.07 4.70 -30.56
N LYS A 55 7.03 4.80 -31.39
CA LYS A 55 5.65 4.50 -31.00
C LYS A 55 5.46 3.03 -30.63
N GLU A 56 6.07 2.12 -31.37
CA GLU A 56 6.01 0.69 -31.05
C GLU A 56 6.73 0.38 -29.72
N SER A 57 7.90 1.00 -29.49
CA SER A 57 8.61 0.90 -28.21
C SER A 57 7.78 1.45 -27.06
N ALA A 58 7.20 2.64 -27.22
CA ALA A 58 6.36 3.28 -26.21
C ALA A 58 5.08 2.49 -25.91
N THR A 59 4.51 1.81 -26.92
CA THR A 59 3.36 0.91 -26.73
C THR A 59 3.72 -0.26 -25.82
N ARG A 60 4.85 -0.94 -26.10
CA ARG A 60 5.32 -2.05 -25.25
C ARG A 60 5.60 -1.59 -23.81
N GLU A 61 6.20 -0.42 -23.66
CA GLU A 61 6.46 0.17 -22.34
C GLU A 61 5.16 0.52 -21.61
N HIS A 62 4.22 1.17 -22.28
CA HIS A 62 2.91 1.52 -21.74
C HIS A 62 2.16 0.29 -21.22
N ASP A 63 2.11 -0.79 -21.99
CA ASP A 63 1.41 -2.02 -21.61
C ASP A 63 2.06 -2.69 -20.40
N ARG A 64 3.40 -2.71 -20.36
CA ARG A 64 4.16 -3.22 -19.21
C ARG A 64 3.90 -2.39 -17.95
N LEU A 65 3.84 -1.07 -18.09
CA LEU A 65 3.53 -0.16 -16.99
C LEU A 65 2.10 -0.34 -16.50
N CYS A 66 1.12 -0.50 -17.40
CA CYS A 66 -0.26 -0.81 -17.05
C CYS A 66 -0.37 -2.08 -16.19
N ALA A 67 0.23 -3.18 -16.65
CA ALA A 67 0.22 -4.44 -15.92
C ALA A 67 0.88 -4.31 -14.53
N THR A 68 1.99 -3.58 -14.45
CA THR A 68 2.72 -3.36 -13.19
C THR A 68 1.91 -2.52 -12.21
N ILE A 69 1.33 -1.40 -12.69
CA ILE A 69 0.50 -0.50 -11.87
C ILE A 69 -0.71 -1.25 -11.32
N THR A 70 -1.42 -2.03 -12.13
CA THR A 70 -2.58 -2.81 -11.67
C THR A 70 -2.19 -3.73 -10.51
N ARG A 71 -1.13 -4.51 -10.67
CA ARG A 71 -0.63 -5.40 -9.61
C ARG A 71 -0.25 -4.66 -8.33
N LEU A 72 0.35 -3.47 -8.45
CA LEU A 72 0.75 -2.68 -7.30
C LEU A 72 -0.45 -2.05 -6.59
N CYS A 73 -1.45 -1.59 -7.35
CA CYS A 73 -2.72 -1.11 -6.80
C CYS A 73 -3.45 -2.21 -6.02
N ASP A 74 -3.49 -3.43 -6.53
CA ASP A 74 -4.10 -4.57 -5.83
C ASP A 74 -3.41 -4.81 -4.48
N LYS A 75 -2.07 -4.89 -4.48
CA LYS A 75 -1.28 -5.00 -3.24
C LYS A 75 -1.49 -3.83 -2.29
N GLN A 76 -1.66 -2.63 -2.84
CA GLN A 76 -1.89 -1.43 -2.03
C GLN A 76 -3.25 -1.50 -1.33
N GLN A 77 -4.26 -2.05 -2.00
CA GLN A 77 -5.57 -2.31 -1.43
C GLN A 77 -5.48 -3.36 -0.30
N GLU A 78 -4.71 -4.44 -0.50
CA GLU A 78 -4.46 -5.43 0.55
C GLU A 78 -3.82 -4.80 1.80
N ARG A 79 -2.80 -3.94 1.62
CA ARG A 79 -2.16 -3.22 2.72
C ARG A 79 -3.13 -2.28 3.44
N ALA A 80 -4.00 -1.58 2.70
CA ALA A 80 -5.02 -0.72 3.29
C ALA A 80 -5.99 -1.53 4.17
N TRP A 81 -6.40 -2.69 3.67
CA TRP A 81 -7.29 -3.60 4.40
C TRP A 81 -6.62 -4.12 5.67
N GLN A 82 -5.38 -4.60 5.58
CA GLN A 82 -4.60 -5.05 6.75
C GLN A 82 -4.40 -3.94 7.80
N LEU A 83 -4.12 -2.71 7.37
CA LEU A 83 -4.02 -1.57 8.29
C LEU A 83 -5.34 -1.33 9.03
N GLN A 84 -6.47 -1.49 8.34
CA GLN A 84 -7.78 -1.36 8.95
C GLN A 84 -8.03 -2.48 9.97
N GLU A 85 -7.73 -3.73 9.62
CA GLU A 85 -7.84 -4.86 10.56
C GLU A 85 -7.00 -4.64 11.82
N TYR A 86 -5.78 -4.12 11.68
CA TYR A 86 -4.93 -3.84 12.84
C TYR A 86 -5.47 -2.69 13.68
N ARG A 87 -6.06 -1.64 13.07
CA ARG A 87 -6.76 -0.58 13.83
C ARG A 87 -7.95 -1.13 14.59
N ASP A 88 -8.70 -2.04 13.99
CA ASP A 88 -9.85 -2.68 14.64
C ASP A 88 -9.38 -3.53 15.82
N LYS A 89 -8.31 -4.32 15.63
CA LYS A 89 -7.68 -5.10 16.69
C LYS A 89 -7.12 -4.25 17.82
N GLU A 90 -6.52 -3.11 17.51
CA GLU A 90 -6.03 -2.16 18.51
C GLU A 90 -7.19 -1.66 19.40
N ARG A 91 -8.34 -1.34 18.79
CA ARG A 91 -9.54 -0.92 19.54
C ARG A 91 -10.06 -2.02 20.46
N GLU A 92 -10.06 -3.27 20.00
CA GLU A 92 -10.43 -4.42 20.84
C GLU A 92 -9.50 -4.56 22.05
N LEU A 93 -8.18 -4.55 21.82
CA LEU A 93 -7.19 -4.70 22.88
C LEU A 93 -7.25 -3.55 23.89
N LEU A 94 -7.51 -2.32 23.43
CA LEU A 94 -7.73 -1.17 24.31
C LEU A 94 -9.00 -1.33 25.15
N ARG A 95 -10.07 -1.90 24.58
CA ARG A 95 -11.30 -2.20 25.32
C ARG A 95 -11.04 -3.26 26.39
N ASP A 96 -10.36 -4.35 26.05
CA ASP A 96 -10.03 -5.42 26.99
C ASP A 96 -9.10 -4.92 28.10
N LEU A 97 -8.12 -4.07 27.75
CA LEU A 97 -7.24 -3.45 28.73
C LEU A 97 -8.03 -2.56 29.69
N ARG A 98 -9.01 -1.81 29.16
CA ARG A 98 -9.90 -0.99 29.99
C ARG A 98 -10.69 -1.84 30.96
N ILE A 99 -11.27 -2.96 30.51
CA ILE A 99 -12.01 -3.89 31.36
C ILE A 99 -11.11 -4.48 32.45
N ALA A 100 -9.88 -4.87 32.11
CA ALA A 100 -8.90 -5.40 33.05
C ALA A 100 -8.33 -4.37 34.06
N LEU A 101 -8.74 -3.10 33.97
CA LEU A 101 -8.42 -2.04 34.94
C LEU A 101 -9.49 -1.87 36.03
N TRP A 102 -10.66 -2.50 35.88
CA TRP A 102 -11.74 -2.56 36.88
C TRP A 102 -11.80 -3.95 37.51
#